data_AF-A0A5D3AUV7-F1
#
_entry.id   AF-A0A5D3AUV7-F1
#
_cell.length_a   1.000
_cell.length_b   1.000
_cell.length_c   1.000
_cell.angle_alpha   90.00
_cell.angle_beta   90.00
_cell.angle_gamma   90.00
#
_symmetry.space_group_name_H-M   'P 1'
#
loop_
_entity.id
_entity.type
_entity.pdbx_description
1 polymer ?
#
loop_
_entity_poly.entity_id
_entity_poly.type
_entity_poly.pdbx_seq_one_letter_code
_entity_poly.pdbx_strand_id
1 'polypeptide(L)'
;MASPLELHLLYVLLDSNLPTGGFVSSSGLESFAKHGFLGSSYAYSSDSPAPDGAPAKKNMMGGLVEFATAEVKNYGSTTGGFVRDAWLAVDRARRIFVSKPDESSEALDKVLQEVERLDNYHEATLLSHVGRRSSRAQGVAMLTLYTRGLSRPPGVYEYGETRDAENEEMEELAGKVVEGYKRLVRLGKAPGHLAVCWGVVASALGLGIDRAVHIHLFLHARSLLSSAVRLNLIGPYASSQLLLHPFREIVDNTVSDLSDGTTGILQEGKGEKQGGEDFWAWTEEAERGPQTTWPLGEVLTGRHDLQHSRIFNS
;
A
#
# COMPACT_ATOMS: atom_id res chain seq x y z
N MET A 1 -8.50 -11.15 19.81
CA MET A 1 -8.06 -12.23 18.89
C MET A 1 -8.74 -11.98 17.55
N ALA A 2 -8.08 -12.29 16.42
CA ALA A 2 -8.72 -12.26 15.10
C ALA A 2 -9.99 -13.11 15.13
N SER A 3 -11.05 -12.70 14.44
CA SER A 3 -12.13 -13.66 14.16
C SER A 3 -11.57 -14.77 13.26
N PRO A 4 -12.09 -16.02 13.35
CA PRO A 4 -11.66 -17.10 12.45
C PRO A 4 -11.82 -16.74 10.97
N LEU A 5 -12.89 -16.01 10.63
CA LEU A 5 -13.15 -15.49 9.28
C LEU A 5 -12.10 -14.49 8.83
N GLU A 6 -11.76 -13.52 9.68
CA GLU A 6 -10.74 -12.53 9.37
C GLU A 6 -9.36 -13.18 9.19
N LEU A 7 -9.03 -14.19 10.01
CA LEU A 7 -7.79 -14.95 9.87
C LEU A 7 -7.72 -15.70 8.53
N HIS A 8 -8.81 -16.34 8.11
CA HIS A 8 -8.89 -17.00 6.81
C HIS A 8 -8.70 -16.01 5.66
N LEU A 9 -9.33 -14.84 5.75
CA LEU A 9 -9.15 -13.76 4.78
C LEU A 9 -7.68 -13.32 4.70
N LEU A 10 -6.95 -13.23 5.82
CA LEU A 10 -5.51 -12.93 5.77
C LEU A 10 -4.74 -13.97 4.97
N TYR A 11 -5.03 -15.26 5.15
CA TYR A 11 -4.34 -16.32 4.40
C TYR A 11 -4.56 -16.19 2.89
N VAL A 12 -5.78 -15.86 2.47
CA VAL A 12 -6.09 -15.62 1.06
C VAL A 12 -5.35 -14.38 0.55
N LEU A 13 -5.41 -13.26 1.28
CA LEU A 13 -4.77 -12.00 0.88
C LEU A 13 -3.24 -12.07 0.82
N LEU A 14 -2.63 -12.99 1.57
CA LEU A 14 -1.19 -13.22 1.60
C LEU A 14 -0.71 -14.21 0.54
N ASP A 15 -1.60 -14.85 -0.21
CA ASP A 15 -1.21 -15.75 -1.31
C ASP A 15 -0.40 -14.98 -2.38
N SER A 16 0.74 -15.54 -2.79
CA SER A 16 1.56 -15.00 -3.88
C SER A 16 0.91 -15.16 -5.25
N ASN A 17 -0.08 -16.02 -5.38
CA ASN A 17 -0.78 -16.27 -6.65
C ASN A 17 -1.89 -15.26 -6.94
N LEU A 18 -2.17 -14.33 -6.02
CA LEU A 18 -3.16 -13.30 -6.29
C LEU A 18 -2.75 -12.44 -7.50
N PRO A 19 -3.65 -12.25 -8.49
CA PRO A 19 -3.35 -11.56 -9.74
C PRO A 19 -3.35 -10.03 -9.58
N THR A 20 -2.59 -9.52 -8.60
CA THR A 20 -2.50 -8.09 -8.29
C THR A 20 -1.34 -7.40 -9.02
N GLY A 21 -0.49 -8.17 -9.71
CA GLY A 21 0.66 -7.64 -10.43
C GLY A 21 1.78 -7.11 -9.53
N GLY A 22 1.72 -7.33 -8.22
CA GLY A 22 2.71 -6.80 -7.25
C GLY A 22 4.15 -7.27 -7.51
N PHE A 23 4.33 -8.39 -8.21
CA PHE A 23 5.66 -8.87 -8.60
C PHE A 23 6.21 -8.19 -9.86
N VAL A 24 5.46 -7.36 -10.58
CA VAL A 24 5.92 -6.81 -11.86
C VAL A 24 6.86 -5.60 -11.68
N SER A 25 6.90 -5.00 -10.48
CA SER A 25 7.72 -3.84 -10.13
C SER A 25 8.79 -4.18 -9.10
N SER A 26 9.94 -3.50 -9.18
CA SER A 26 11.01 -3.59 -8.17
C SER A 26 11.10 -2.40 -7.23
N SER A 27 10.21 -1.40 -7.36
CA SER A 27 10.23 -0.16 -6.57
C SER A 27 11.62 0.49 -6.49
N GLY A 28 12.34 0.51 -7.62
CA GLY A 28 13.68 1.12 -7.69
C GLY A 28 14.83 0.22 -7.21
N LEU A 29 14.58 -0.98 -6.66
CA LEU A 29 15.64 -1.91 -6.22
C LEU A 29 16.56 -2.32 -7.38
N GLU A 30 16.03 -2.55 -8.58
CA GLU A 30 16.85 -2.86 -9.75
C GLU A 30 17.81 -1.71 -10.10
N SER A 31 17.32 -0.46 -10.01
CA SER A 31 18.15 0.73 -10.21
C SER A 31 19.21 0.83 -9.10
N PHE A 32 18.81 0.64 -7.85
CA PHE A 32 19.70 0.70 -6.69
C PHE A 32 20.85 -0.29 -6.81
N ALA A 33 20.54 -1.54 -7.20
CA ALA A 33 21.53 -2.57 -7.44
C ALA A 33 22.50 -2.20 -8.57
N LYS A 34 21.97 -1.79 -9.74
CA LYS A 34 22.79 -1.46 -10.93
C LYS A 34 23.72 -0.27 -10.72
N HIS A 35 23.34 0.67 -9.86
CA HIS A 35 24.19 1.82 -9.51
C HIS A 35 25.24 1.49 -8.43
N GLY A 36 25.32 0.23 -7.97
CA GLY A 36 26.37 -0.25 -7.07
C GLY A 36 26.12 0.00 -5.58
N PHE A 37 24.90 0.40 -5.19
CA PHE A 37 24.61 0.76 -3.80
C PHE A 37 24.54 -0.44 -2.84
N LEU A 38 24.32 -1.66 -3.34
CA LEU A 38 24.22 -2.86 -2.49
C LEU A 38 25.57 -3.43 -2.04
N GLY A 39 26.68 -2.91 -2.55
CA GLY A 39 28.04 -3.36 -2.21
C GLY A 39 28.79 -3.86 -3.44
N SER A 40 30.05 -3.42 -3.58
CA SER A 40 30.91 -3.75 -4.72
C SER A 40 31.26 -5.25 -4.72
N SER A 41 30.64 -6.01 -5.61
CA SER A 41 31.03 -7.40 -5.92
C SER A 41 32.24 -7.50 -6.87
N TYR A 42 32.78 -6.38 -7.35
CA TYR A 42 33.93 -6.36 -8.27
C TYR A 42 35.28 -6.13 -7.58
N ALA A 43 35.30 -5.95 -6.25
CA ALA A 43 36.56 -6.05 -5.53
C ALA A 43 36.90 -7.53 -5.36
N TYR A 44 37.78 -8.04 -6.22
CA TYR A 44 38.54 -9.27 -5.98
C TYR A 44 38.87 -9.36 -4.48
N SER A 45 38.67 -10.54 -3.90
CA SER A 45 39.04 -10.88 -2.53
C SER A 45 40.53 -10.65 -2.29
N SER A 46 40.95 -9.41 -2.11
CA SER A 46 42.19 -9.09 -1.43
C SER A 46 41.87 -9.25 0.05
N ASP A 47 42.51 -10.25 0.66
CA ASP A 47 42.51 -10.58 2.08
C ASP A 47 43.22 -9.49 2.93
N SER A 48 43.16 -8.24 2.48
CA SER A 48 43.75 -7.10 3.14
C SER A 48 42.74 -6.55 4.15
N PRO A 49 43.11 -6.38 5.43
CA PRO A 49 42.28 -5.68 6.38
C PRO A 49 41.98 -4.28 5.86
N ALA A 50 40.72 -3.84 6.03
CA ALA A 50 40.33 -2.50 5.68
C ALA A 50 41.22 -1.50 6.44
N PRO A 51 41.71 -0.42 5.80
CA PRO A 51 42.47 0.61 6.51
C PRO A 51 41.62 1.18 7.65
N ASP A 52 42.24 1.43 8.80
CA ASP A 52 41.59 1.95 10.00
C ASP A 52 40.70 3.16 9.66
N GLY A 53 39.39 3.01 9.86
CA GLY A 53 38.39 4.04 9.58
C GLY A 53 37.58 3.89 8.28
N ALA A 54 37.85 2.89 7.44
CA ALA A 54 36.99 2.59 6.29
C ALA A 54 35.71 1.85 6.73
N PRO A 55 34.51 2.24 6.22
CA PRO A 55 33.27 1.52 6.53
C PRO A 55 33.40 0.06 6.10
N ALA A 56 32.99 -0.87 6.97
CA ALA A 56 33.04 -2.30 6.70
C ALA A 56 32.42 -2.62 5.33
N LYS A 57 33.01 -3.58 4.59
CA LYS A 57 32.43 -4.06 3.31
C LYS A 57 30.97 -4.44 3.56
N LYS A 58 30.03 -3.68 3.00
CA LYS A 58 28.60 -3.99 3.11
C LYS A 58 28.35 -5.34 2.46
N ASN A 59 27.91 -6.31 3.26
CA ASN A 59 27.35 -7.56 2.75
C ASN A 59 26.05 -7.21 1.98
N MET A 60 25.80 -7.87 0.85
CA MET A 60 24.59 -7.71 0.04
C MET A 60 23.30 -7.74 0.87
N MET A 61 23.21 -8.67 1.84
CA MET A 61 22.05 -8.75 2.73
C MET A 61 21.89 -7.49 3.58
N GLY A 62 22.99 -6.91 4.06
CA GLY A 62 22.98 -5.66 4.81
C GLY A 62 22.53 -4.47 3.95
N GLY A 63 23.06 -4.36 2.72
CA GLY A 63 22.63 -3.33 1.77
C GLY A 63 21.14 -3.44 1.40
N LEU A 64 20.62 -4.67 1.29
CA LEU A 64 19.21 -4.91 1.02
C LEU A 64 18.31 -4.54 2.20
N VAL A 65 18.75 -4.84 3.43
CA VAL A 65 18.04 -4.42 4.65
C VAL A 65 18.00 -2.89 4.75
N GLU A 66 19.14 -2.22 4.52
CA GLU A 66 19.19 -0.75 4.52
C GLU A 66 18.26 -0.13 3.46
N PHE A 67 18.26 -0.68 2.24
CA PHE A 67 17.33 -0.26 1.19
C PHE A 67 15.88 -0.45 1.64
N ALA A 68 15.54 -1.64 2.15
CA ALA A 68 14.18 -1.95 2.58
C ALA A 68 13.73 -1.07 3.75
N THR A 69 14.61 -0.75 4.69
CA THR A 69 14.29 0.17 5.79
C THR A 69 13.91 1.56 5.27
N ALA A 70 14.67 2.10 4.32
CA ALA A 70 14.37 3.41 3.73
C ALA A 70 13.12 3.36 2.85
N GLU A 71 12.99 2.33 2.00
CA GLU A 71 11.91 2.22 1.03
C GLU A 71 10.57 1.89 1.69
N VAL A 72 10.50 0.93 2.61
CA VAL A 72 9.24 0.59 3.30
C VAL A 72 8.75 1.76 4.14
N LYS A 73 9.66 2.49 4.80
CA LYS A 73 9.32 3.72 5.52
C LYS A 73 8.77 4.80 4.58
N ASN A 74 9.43 5.04 3.46
CA ASN A 74 8.98 6.00 2.44
C ASN A 74 7.64 5.60 1.81
N TYR A 75 7.46 4.31 1.51
CA TYR A 75 6.22 3.77 0.99
C TYR A 75 5.08 3.92 2.01
N GLY A 76 5.35 3.67 3.28
CA GLY A 76 4.40 3.91 4.37
C GLY A 76 4.02 5.38 4.49
N SER A 77 4.99 6.30 4.51
CA SER A 77 4.74 7.74 4.66
C SER A 77 4.03 8.36 3.45
N THR A 78 4.19 7.80 2.26
CA THR A 78 3.55 8.30 1.03
C THR A 78 2.17 7.68 0.78
N THR A 79 1.95 6.41 1.17
CA THR A 79 0.72 5.66 0.83
C THR A 79 -0.18 5.33 2.02
N GLY A 80 0.36 5.26 3.24
CA GLY A 80 -0.35 4.75 4.42
C GLY A 80 -1.57 5.60 4.81
N GLY A 81 -1.46 6.92 4.73
CA GLY A 81 -2.59 7.83 4.98
C GLY A 81 -3.75 7.61 4.00
N PHE A 82 -3.44 7.35 2.73
CA PHE A 82 -4.46 7.05 1.71
C PHE A 82 -5.19 5.73 1.97
N VAL A 83 -4.46 4.69 2.40
CA VAL A 83 -5.08 3.41 2.80
C VAL A 83 -6.07 3.63 3.94
N ARG A 84 -5.65 4.35 4.99
CA ARG A 84 -6.46 4.61 6.18
C ARG A 84 -7.69 5.44 5.86
N ASP A 85 -7.52 6.56 5.16
CA ASP A 85 -8.62 7.47 4.84
C ASP A 85 -9.64 6.83 3.90
N ALA A 86 -9.18 6.06 2.90
CA ALA A 86 -10.06 5.30 2.01
C ALA A 86 -10.84 4.22 2.78
N TRP A 87 -10.17 3.51 3.69
CA TRP A 87 -10.81 2.53 4.55
C TRP A 87 -11.89 3.16 5.43
N LEU A 88 -11.57 4.29 6.07
CA LEU A 88 -12.48 5.05 6.94
C LEU A 88 -13.67 5.64 6.16
N ALA A 89 -13.47 6.10 4.92
CA ALA A 89 -14.55 6.56 4.07
C ALA A 89 -15.59 5.45 3.84
N VAL A 90 -15.14 4.26 3.44
CA VAL A 90 -16.01 3.11 3.22
C VAL A 90 -16.68 2.64 4.51
N ASP A 91 -15.94 2.59 5.63
CA ASP A 91 -16.50 2.21 6.93
C ASP A 91 -17.57 3.20 7.42
N ARG A 92 -17.34 4.52 7.25
CA ARG A 92 -18.35 5.54 7.54
C ARG A 92 -19.61 5.37 6.70
N ALA A 93 -19.47 5.13 5.40
CA ALA A 93 -20.60 4.76 4.55
C ALA A 93 -21.34 3.60 5.19
N ARG A 94 -20.69 2.44 5.35
CA ARG A 94 -21.28 1.21 5.87
C ARG A 94 -22.11 1.43 7.15
N ARG A 95 -21.61 2.23 8.09
CA ARG A 95 -22.35 2.60 9.32
C ARG A 95 -23.61 3.42 9.04
N ILE A 96 -23.55 4.38 8.11
CA ILE A 96 -24.72 5.18 7.71
C ILE A 96 -25.80 4.26 7.11
N PHE A 97 -25.44 3.32 6.24
CA PHE A 97 -26.41 2.38 5.66
C PHE A 97 -27.16 1.57 6.72
N VAL A 98 -26.43 1.03 7.70
CA VAL A 98 -27.04 0.26 8.80
C VAL A 98 -27.96 1.14 9.65
N SER A 99 -27.54 2.38 9.94
CA SER A 99 -28.32 3.27 10.82
C SER A 99 -29.49 3.97 10.13
N LYS A 100 -29.39 4.24 8.83
CA LYS A 100 -30.30 5.09 8.05
C LYS A 100 -30.40 4.63 6.59
N PRO A 101 -31.25 3.62 6.30
CA PRO A 101 -31.41 3.08 4.95
C PRO A 101 -31.88 4.13 3.91
N ASP A 102 -32.64 5.13 4.33
CA ASP A 102 -33.15 6.17 3.41
C ASP A 102 -32.05 7.12 2.88
N GLU A 103 -30.95 7.28 3.63
CA GLU A 103 -29.79 8.11 3.24
C GLU A 103 -28.73 7.31 2.43
N SER A 104 -29.01 6.04 2.12
CA SER A 104 -28.10 5.11 1.45
C SER A 104 -27.55 5.61 0.12
N SER A 105 -28.41 6.17 -0.74
CA SER A 105 -27.97 6.67 -2.05
C SER A 105 -27.01 7.85 -1.92
N GLU A 106 -27.29 8.76 -0.99
CA GLU A 106 -26.46 9.94 -0.73
C GLU A 106 -25.13 9.55 -0.09
N ALA A 107 -25.13 8.58 0.83
CA ALA A 107 -23.91 8.04 1.43
C ALA A 107 -23.00 7.36 0.39
N LEU A 108 -23.59 6.65 -0.58
CA LEU A 108 -22.85 6.05 -1.70
C LEU A 108 -22.17 7.13 -2.55
N ASP A 109 -22.94 8.12 -2.99
CA ASP A 109 -22.42 9.21 -3.82
C ASP A 109 -21.32 9.99 -3.09
N LYS A 110 -21.51 10.26 -1.80
CA LYS A 110 -20.51 10.92 -0.95
C LYS A 110 -19.21 10.12 -0.86
N VAL A 111 -19.27 8.82 -0.59
CA VAL A 111 -18.04 8.01 -0.50
C VAL A 111 -17.34 7.90 -1.84
N LEU A 112 -18.08 7.81 -2.95
CA LEU A 112 -17.48 7.82 -4.27
C LEU A 112 -16.74 9.13 -4.57
N GLN A 113 -17.28 10.27 -4.15
CA GLN A 113 -16.61 11.57 -4.24
C GLN A 113 -15.36 11.65 -3.34
N GLU A 114 -15.45 11.16 -2.09
CA GLU A 114 -14.30 11.12 -1.17
C GLU A 114 -13.16 10.26 -1.73
N VAL A 115 -13.48 9.07 -2.26
CA VAL A 115 -12.52 8.15 -2.89
C VAL A 115 -11.92 8.75 -4.16
N GLU A 116 -12.72 9.39 -5.03
CA GLU A 116 -12.22 10.09 -6.23
C GLU A 116 -11.23 11.20 -5.85
N ARG A 117 -11.54 11.99 -4.81
CA ARG A 117 -10.68 13.07 -4.34
C ARG A 117 -9.38 12.53 -3.74
N LEU A 118 -9.45 11.48 -2.92
CA LEU A 118 -8.26 10.81 -2.37
C LEU A 118 -7.34 10.29 -3.47
N ASP A 119 -7.90 9.64 -4.48
CA ASP A 119 -7.13 9.02 -5.55
C ASP A 119 -6.46 10.05 -6.47
N ASN A 120 -7.17 11.14 -6.79
CA ASN A 120 -6.60 12.29 -7.50
C ASN A 120 -5.51 12.99 -6.68
N TYR A 121 -5.66 13.06 -5.35
CA TYR A 121 -4.62 13.61 -4.49
C TYR A 121 -3.38 12.71 -4.47
N HIS A 122 -3.56 11.39 -4.40
CA HIS A 122 -2.45 10.44 -4.44
C HIS A 122 -1.64 10.52 -5.75
N GLU A 123 -2.32 10.73 -6.88
CA GLU A 123 -1.65 10.99 -8.16
C GLU A 123 -0.75 12.23 -8.12
N ALA A 124 -1.17 13.28 -7.40
CA ALA A 124 -0.40 14.51 -7.25
C ALA A 124 0.81 14.34 -6.32
N THR A 125 0.75 13.44 -5.33
CA THR A 125 1.81 13.24 -4.33
C THR A 125 2.87 12.24 -4.76
N LEU A 126 2.56 11.33 -5.70
CA LEU A 126 3.57 10.44 -6.29
C LEU A 126 4.45 11.21 -7.26
N LEU A 127 5.77 11.28 -7.03
CA LEU A 127 6.67 12.11 -7.85
C LEU A 127 7.17 11.39 -9.11
N SER A 128 7.27 10.06 -9.07
CA SER A 128 7.76 9.25 -10.18
C SER A 128 6.65 8.76 -11.10
N HIS A 129 6.78 8.99 -12.41
CA HIS A 129 5.83 8.47 -13.41
C HIS A 129 5.85 6.94 -13.49
N VAL A 130 7.01 6.32 -13.27
CA VAL A 130 7.22 4.87 -13.10
C VAL A 130 6.35 4.37 -11.92
N GLY A 131 6.52 5.00 -10.75
CA GLY A 131 5.73 4.69 -9.55
C GLY A 131 4.23 4.84 -9.77
N ARG A 132 3.79 5.93 -10.43
CA ARG A 132 2.38 6.14 -10.77
C ARG A 132 1.82 5.05 -11.68
N ARG A 133 2.51 4.71 -12.77
CA ARG A 133 2.07 3.64 -13.69
C ARG A 133 1.93 2.30 -12.96
N SER A 134 2.94 1.94 -12.17
CA SER A 134 2.93 0.71 -11.38
C SER A 134 1.77 0.69 -10.37
N SER A 135 1.59 1.79 -9.63
CA SER A 135 0.52 1.94 -8.63
C SER A 135 -0.88 1.84 -9.25
N ARG A 136 -1.12 2.49 -10.40
CA ARG A 136 -2.40 2.39 -11.13
C ARG A 136 -2.66 0.97 -11.66
N ALA A 137 -1.65 0.33 -12.24
CA ALA A 137 -1.78 -1.03 -12.75
C ALA A 137 -2.16 -2.02 -11.63
N GLN A 138 -1.47 -1.93 -10.49
CA GLN A 138 -1.75 -2.78 -9.32
C GLN A 138 -3.12 -2.45 -8.68
N GLY A 139 -3.49 -1.17 -8.61
CA GLY A 139 -4.79 -0.76 -8.06
C GLY A 139 -5.97 -1.23 -8.92
N VAL A 140 -5.88 -1.12 -10.25
CA VAL A 140 -6.91 -1.65 -11.16
C VAL A 140 -7.01 -3.17 -11.06
N ALA A 141 -5.87 -3.86 -10.94
CA ALA A 141 -5.84 -5.30 -10.72
C ALA A 141 -6.53 -5.68 -9.39
N MET A 142 -6.31 -4.90 -8.31
CA MET A 142 -6.95 -5.12 -7.01
C MET A 142 -8.48 -4.96 -7.08
N LEU A 143 -8.99 -3.90 -7.71
CA LEU A 143 -10.44 -3.72 -7.90
C LEU A 143 -11.03 -4.87 -8.74
N THR A 144 -10.30 -5.30 -9.76
CA THR A 144 -10.72 -6.43 -10.61
C THR A 144 -10.77 -7.74 -9.82
N LEU A 145 -9.75 -7.99 -8.99
CA LEU A 145 -9.68 -9.16 -8.11
C LEU A 145 -10.85 -9.20 -7.13
N TYR A 146 -11.19 -8.07 -6.50
CA TYR A 146 -12.37 -8.01 -5.64
C TYR A 146 -13.61 -8.49 -6.38
N THR A 147 -13.90 -7.89 -7.53
CA THR A 147 -15.14 -8.14 -8.29
C THR A 147 -15.23 -9.53 -8.94
N ARG A 148 -14.10 -10.25 -9.05
CA ARG A 148 -14.04 -11.56 -9.73
C ARG A 148 -13.72 -12.73 -8.79
N GLY A 149 -13.09 -12.47 -7.65
CA GLY A 149 -12.51 -13.54 -6.83
C GLY A 149 -12.64 -13.37 -5.32
N LEU A 150 -12.86 -12.16 -4.81
CA LEU A 150 -13.01 -11.94 -3.36
C LEU A 150 -14.46 -11.65 -2.95
N SER A 151 -15.28 -11.08 -3.83
CA SER A 151 -16.72 -10.96 -3.61
C SER A 151 -17.39 -12.34 -3.71
N ARG A 152 -18.41 -12.58 -2.88
CA ARG A 152 -19.15 -13.85 -2.92
C ARG A 152 -19.72 -14.13 -4.31
N PRO A 153 -19.46 -15.33 -4.90
CA PRO A 153 -19.99 -15.67 -6.20
C PRO A 153 -21.51 -15.91 -6.14
N PRO A 154 -22.28 -15.46 -7.16
CA PRO A 154 -23.71 -15.73 -7.23
C PRO A 154 -24.00 -17.24 -7.23
N GLY A 155 -24.84 -17.70 -6.31
CA GLY A 155 -25.32 -19.09 -6.27
C GLY A 155 -24.41 -20.10 -5.54
N VAL A 156 -23.27 -19.67 -4.99
CA VAL A 156 -22.51 -20.50 -4.04
C VAL A 156 -23.04 -20.22 -2.64
N TYR A 157 -23.90 -21.10 -2.16
CA TYR A 157 -24.42 -21.06 -0.80
C TYR A 157 -23.54 -21.94 0.09
N GLU A 158 -23.03 -21.35 1.16
CA GLU A 158 -22.30 -22.11 2.18
C GLU A 158 -23.25 -23.08 2.87
N TYR A 159 -22.89 -24.36 2.94
CA TYR A 159 -23.73 -25.38 3.54
C TYR A 159 -23.79 -25.16 5.06
N GLY A 160 -24.92 -24.67 5.55
CA GLY A 160 -25.23 -24.68 6.98
C GLY A 160 -25.06 -23.36 7.76
N GLU A 161 -24.73 -22.25 7.12
CA GLU A 161 -24.80 -20.93 7.78
C GLU A 161 -26.19 -20.28 7.56
N THR A 162 -26.89 -20.01 8.67
CA THR A 162 -28.04 -19.09 8.67
C THR A 162 -27.54 -17.71 8.32
N ARG A 163 -28.01 -17.20 7.18
CA ARG A 163 -27.76 -15.83 6.71
C ARG A 163 -28.25 -14.80 7.74
N ASP A 164 -27.32 -14.05 8.33
CA ASP A 164 -27.66 -12.78 8.97
C ASP A 164 -27.96 -11.77 7.86
N ALA A 165 -29.22 -11.34 7.73
CA ALA A 165 -29.66 -10.42 6.67
C ALA A 165 -28.83 -9.13 6.64
N GLU A 166 -28.37 -8.65 7.80
CA GLU A 166 -27.51 -7.48 7.94
C GLU A 166 -26.15 -7.67 7.24
N ASN A 167 -25.55 -8.86 7.32
CA ASN A 167 -24.25 -9.14 6.69
C ASN A 167 -24.35 -9.16 5.16
N GLU A 168 -25.47 -9.62 4.60
CA GLU A 168 -25.71 -9.58 3.16
C GLU A 168 -25.84 -8.17 2.61
N GLU A 169 -26.61 -7.33 3.30
CA GLU A 169 -26.81 -5.94 2.89
C GLU A 169 -25.47 -5.17 2.93
N MET A 170 -24.65 -5.42 3.95
CA MET A 170 -23.30 -4.86 4.04
C MET A 170 -22.39 -5.29 2.89
N GLU A 171 -22.44 -6.55 2.49
CA GLU A 171 -21.64 -7.08 1.37
C GLU A 171 -22.11 -6.53 0.02
N GLU A 172 -23.42 -6.46 -0.21
CA GLU A 172 -23.99 -5.89 -1.45
C GLU A 172 -23.57 -4.43 -1.61
N LEU A 173 -23.61 -3.68 -0.51
CA LEU A 173 -23.15 -2.30 -0.48
C LEU A 173 -21.65 -2.17 -0.76
N ALA A 174 -20.83 -2.96 -0.09
CA ALA A 174 -19.39 -2.97 -0.32
C ALA A 174 -19.10 -3.24 -1.81
N GLY A 175 -19.87 -4.13 -2.42
CA GLY A 175 -19.90 -4.36 -3.87
C GLY A 175 -20.25 -3.10 -4.68
N LYS A 176 -21.30 -2.36 -4.30
CA LYS A 176 -21.70 -1.10 -4.96
C LYS A 176 -20.62 -0.03 -4.89
N VAL A 177 -19.94 0.12 -3.75
CA VAL A 177 -18.83 1.08 -3.60
C VAL A 177 -17.66 0.71 -4.51
N VAL A 178 -17.25 -0.56 -4.51
CA VAL A 178 -16.12 -1.03 -5.34
C VAL A 178 -16.43 -0.91 -6.84
N GLU A 179 -17.63 -1.31 -7.27
CA GLU A 179 -18.06 -1.18 -8.67
C GLU A 179 -18.25 0.29 -9.09
N GLY A 180 -18.75 1.14 -8.19
CA GLY A 180 -18.82 2.58 -8.39
C GLY A 180 -17.43 3.19 -8.60
N TYR A 181 -16.47 2.88 -7.73
CA TYR A 181 -15.11 3.38 -7.85
C TYR A 181 -14.42 2.86 -9.12
N LYS A 182 -14.54 1.57 -9.42
CA LYS A 182 -14.07 0.97 -10.68
C LYS A 182 -14.66 1.66 -11.92
N ARG A 183 -15.91 2.11 -11.86
CA ARG A 183 -16.53 2.91 -12.93
C ARG A 183 -15.87 4.29 -13.05
N LEU A 184 -15.58 4.99 -11.95
CA LEU A 184 -14.86 6.27 -11.98
C LEU A 184 -13.48 6.13 -12.64
N VAL A 185 -12.76 5.06 -12.32
CA VAL A 185 -11.47 4.74 -12.95
C VAL A 185 -11.64 4.53 -14.46
N ARG A 186 -12.62 3.73 -14.89
CA ARG A 186 -12.89 3.48 -16.31
C ARG A 186 -13.32 4.74 -17.08
N LEU A 187 -13.97 5.68 -16.41
CA LEU A 187 -14.36 6.97 -16.98
C LEU A 187 -13.22 8.00 -16.97
N GLY A 188 -12.06 7.67 -16.39
CA GLY A 188 -10.91 8.56 -16.29
C GLY A 188 -11.07 9.70 -15.27
N LYS A 189 -12.03 9.58 -14.34
CA LYS A 189 -12.22 10.55 -13.24
C LYS A 189 -11.28 10.31 -12.07
N ALA A 190 -10.88 9.05 -11.87
CA ALA A 190 -9.97 8.62 -10.83
C ALA A 190 -8.82 7.79 -11.44
N PRO A 191 -7.56 7.99 -11.06
CA PRO A 191 -6.41 7.24 -11.61
C PRO A 191 -6.40 5.72 -11.35
N GLY A 192 -6.97 5.27 -10.23
CA GLY A 192 -7.02 3.90 -9.74
C GLY A 192 -5.78 3.44 -8.98
N HIS A 193 -5.23 4.23 -8.06
CA HIS A 193 -4.00 3.88 -7.35
C HIS A 193 -4.17 2.78 -6.30
N LEU A 194 -3.14 1.94 -6.16
CA LEU A 194 -3.13 0.80 -5.24
C LEU A 194 -3.50 1.16 -3.80
N ALA A 195 -2.95 2.25 -3.23
CA ALA A 195 -3.19 2.62 -1.83
C ALA A 195 -4.68 2.84 -1.54
N VAL A 196 -5.35 3.61 -2.39
CA VAL A 196 -6.80 3.90 -2.26
C VAL A 196 -7.62 2.65 -2.58
N CYS A 197 -7.29 1.93 -3.66
CA CYS A 197 -7.95 0.68 -4.01
C CYS A 197 -7.87 -0.36 -2.90
N TRP A 198 -6.71 -0.50 -2.25
CA TRP A 198 -6.50 -1.41 -1.13
C TRP A 198 -7.33 -0.99 0.09
N GLY A 199 -7.33 0.29 0.47
CA GLY A 199 -8.15 0.77 1.59
C GLY A 199 -9.65 0.51 1.37
N VAL A 200 -10.16 0.78 0.17
CA VAL A 200 -11.55 0.49 -0.22
C VAL A 200 -11.83 -1.01 -0.14
N VAL A 201 -10.99 -1.85 -0.76
CA VAL A 201 -11.18 -3.31 -0.82
C VAL A 201 -11.05 -3.95 0.57
N ALA A 202 -10.09 -3.53 1.39
CA ALA A 202 -9.91 -4.04 2.74
C ALA A 202 -11.12 -3.73 3.62
N SER A 203 -11.66 -2.51 3.55
CA SER A 203 -12.89 -2.13 4.26
C SER A 203 -14.10 -2.92 3.74
N ALA A 204 -14.20 -3.10 2.42
CA ALA A 204 -15.24 -3.87 1.77
C ALA A 204 -15.24 -5.37 2.17
N LEU A 205 -14.07 -5.94 2.47
CA LEU A 205 -13.92 -7.32 2.96
C LEU A 205 -14.02 -7.45 4.48
N GLY A 206 -14.25 -6.35 5.20
CA GLY A 206 -14.36 -6.35 6.65
C GLY A 206 -13.04 -6.56 7.39
N LEU A 207 -11.89 -6.33 6.72
CA LEU A 207 -10.59 -6.37 7.38
C LEU A 207 -10.42 -5.14 8.27
N GLY A 208 -10.00 -5.32 9.53
CA GLY A 208 -9.75 -4.19 10.43
C GLY A 208 -8.68 -3.22 9.90
N ILE A 209 -8.81 -1.92 10.18
CA ILE A 209 -7.92 -0.86 9.68
C ILE A 209 -6.44 -1.12 9.96
N ASP A 210 -6.10 -1.56 11.17
CA ASP A 210 -4.71 -1.82 11.56
C ASP A 210 -4.11 -2.97 10.74
N ARG A 211 -4.92 -3.99 10.44
CA ARG A 211 -4.51 -5.12 9.60
C ARG A 211 -4.44 -4.74 8.13
N ALA A 212 -5.34 -3.88 7.66
CA ALA A 212 -5.29 -3.36 6.30
C ALA A 212 -3.98 -2.62 6.06
N VAL A 213 -3.56 -1.74 6.97
CA VAL A 213 -2.27 -1.04 6.88
C VAL A 213 -1.10 -2.01 7.01
N HIS A 214 -1.13 -2.92 7.99
CA HIS A 214 -0.04 -3.89 8.20
C HIS A 214 0.17 -4.78 6.97
N ILE A 215 -0.89 -5.36 6.41
CA ILE A 215 -0.81 -6.21 5.22
C ILE A 215 -0.36 -5.42 3.98
N HIS A 216 -0.81 -4.17 3.82
CA HIS A 216 -0.34 -3.31 2.73
C HIS A 216 1.19 -3.17 2.72
N LEU A 217 1.77 -2.87 3.89
CA LEU A 217 3.22 -2.75 4.05
C LEU A 217 3.94 -4.10 3.93
N PHE A 218 3.37 -5.15 4.53
CA PHE A 218 3.93 -6.49 4.45
C PHE A 218 3.99 -6.99 3.00
N LEU A 219 2.92 -6.80 2.21
CA LEU A 219 2.87 -7.20 0.80
C LEU A 219 3.90 -6.44 -0.02
N HIS A 220 4.08 -5.14 0.25
CA HIS A 220 5.13 -4.34 -0.37
C HIS A 220 6.53 -4.88 -0.02
N ALA A 221 6.81 -5.11 1.27
CA ALA A 221 8.10 -5.62 1.72
C ALA A 221 8.40 -7.03 1.14
N ARG A 222 7.39 -7.90 1.07
CA ARG A 222 7.47 -9.21 0.39
C ARG A 222 7.79 -9.07 -1.11
N SER A 223 7.20 -8.07 -1.79
CA SER A 223 7.47 -7.81 -3.21
C SER A 223 8.91 -7.35 -3.46
N LEU A 224 9.50 -6.58 -2.54
CA LEU A 224 10.91 -6.17 -2.61
C LEU A 224 11.84 -7.40 -2.54
N LEU A 225 11.59 -8.32 -1.61
CA LEU A 225 12.39 -9.53 -1.48
C LEU A 225 12.23 -10.47 -2.67
N SER A 226 11.02 -10.62 -3.20
CA SER A 226 10.79 -11.36 -4.44
C SER A 226 11.53 -10.75 -5.63
N SER A 227 11.59 -9.43 -5.71
CA SER A 227 12.40 -8.72 -6.71
C SER A 227 13.89 -8.96 -6.49
N ALA A 228 14.38 -8.95 -5.25
CA ALA A 228 15.77 -9.24 -4.93
C ALA A 228 16.19 -10.66 -5.35
N VAL A 229 15.32 -11.66 -5.16
CA VAL A 229 15.55 -13.04 -5.61
C VAL A 229 15.64 -13.11 -7.13
N ARG A 230 14.73 -12.44 -7.85
CA ARG A 230 14.71 -12.43 -9.32
C ARG A 230 15.85 -11.65 -9.96
N LEU A 231 16.39 -10.67 -9.24
CA LEU A 231 17.64 -9.97 -9.60
C LEU A 231 18.89 -10.79 -9.27
N ASN A 232 18.74 -12.01 -8.74
CA ASN A 232 19.83 -12.86 -8.27
C ASN A 232 20.74 -12.18 -7.23
N LEU A 233 20.17 -11.26 -6.43
CA LEU A 233 20.87 -10.60 -5.32
C LEU A 233 20.94 -11.51 -4.09
N ILE A 234 19.87 -12.28 -3.86
CA ILE A 234 19.75 -13.24 -2.76
C ILE A 234 19.04 -14.51 -3.21
N GLY A 235 19.23 -15.61 -2.48
CA GLY A 235 18.49 -16.86 -2.68
C GLY A 235 17.13 -16.89 -1.96
N PRO A 236 16.25 -17.86 -2.29
CA PRO A 236 14.92 -17.98 -1.69
C PRO A 236 14.95 -18.22 -0.17
N TYR A 237 15.92 -18.97 0.34
CA TYR A 237 16.08 -19.18 1.79
C TYR A 237 16.46 -17.89 2.52
N ALA A 238 17.38 -17.11 1.95
CA ALA A 238 17.75 -15.81 2.50
C ALA A 238 16.57 -14.84 2.46
N SER A 239 15.75 -14.87 1.40
CA SER A 239 14.49 -14.10 1.33
C SER A 239 13.57 -14.43 2.51
N SER A 240 13.33 -15.71 2.80
CA SER A 240 12.48 -16.11 3.92
C SER A 240 13.07 -15.70 5.28
N GLN A 241 14.38 -15.82 5.46
CA GLN A 241 15.07 -15.35 6.68
C GLN A 241 14.94 -13.85 6.88
N LEU A 242 15.15 -13.06 5.80
CA LEU A 242 15.01 -11.61 5.83
C LEU A 242 13.57 -11.18 6.10
N LEU A 243 12.58 -11.86 5.50
CA LEU A 243 11.16 -11.58 5.71
C LEU A 243 10.75 -11.83 7.17
N LEU A 244 11.26 -12.91 7.78
CA LEU A 244 10.90 -13.32 9.13
C LEU A 244 11.53 -12.45 10.22
N HIS A 245 12.78 -12.02 10.03
CA HIS A 245 13.55 -11.35 11.08
C HIS A 245 13.63 -9.83 10.87
N PRO A 246 14.51 -9.28 10.01
CA PRO A 246 14.65 -7.82 9.90
C PRO A 246 13.40 -7.13 9.34
N PHE A 247 12.71 -7.74 8.38
CA PHE A 247 11.54 -7.10 7.76
C PHE A 247 10.34 -7.02 8.71
N ARG A 248 10.25 -7.91 9.69
CA ARG A 248 9.23 -7.81 10.74
C ARG A 248 9.35 -6.48 11.48
N GLU A 249 10.54 -6.16 11.98
CA GLU A 249 10.77 -4.90 12.70
C GLU A 249 10.58 -3.69 11.80
N ILE A 250 11.02 -3.75 10.54
CA ILE A 250 10.84 -2.66 9.57
C ILE A 250 9.34 -2.37 9.37
N VAL A 251 8.53 -3.40 9.16
CA VAL A 251 7.08 -3.26 8.97
C VAL A 251 6.42 -2.78 10.26
N ASP A 252 6.71 -3.41 11.41
CA ASP A 252 6.08 -3.08 12.68
C ASP A 252 6.38 -1.63 13.11
N ASN A 253 7.61 -1.17 12.92
CA ASN A 253 7.98 0.24 13.18
C ASN A 253 7.23 1.20 12.25
N THR A 254 7.14 0.87 10.96
CA THR A 254 6.44 1.72 9.98
C THR A 254 4.93 1.77 10.26
N VAL A 255 4.33 0.65 10.71
CA VAL A 255 2.92 0.62 11.13
C VAL A 255 2.72 1.50 12.36
N SER A 256 3.64 1.44 13.34
CA SER A 256 3.59 2.29 14.53
C SER A 256 3.66 3.77 14.17
N ASP A 257 4.53 4.16 13.23
CA ASP A 257 4.65 5.54 12.76
C ASP A 257 3.37 6.03 12.03
N LEU A 258 2.55 5.11 11.52
CA LEU A 258 1.32 5.40 10.78
C LEU A 258 0.04 5.32 11.62
N SER A 259 0.13 5.10 12.94
CA SER A 259 -1.04 4.95 13.83
C SER A 259 -2.01 6.11 13.71
N ASP A 260 -1.49 7.33 13.53
CA ASP A 260 -2.25 8.58 13.43
C ASP A 260 -2.14 9.23 12.04
N GLY A 261 -1.58 8.52 11.06
CA GLY A 261 -1.43 9.01 9.70
C GLY A 261 -2.78 9.22 8.99
N THR A 262 -2.93 10.35 8.31
CA THR A 262 -4.09 10.71 7.49
C THR A 262 -3.63 11.53 6.30
N THR A 263 -4.44 11.65 5.26
CA THR A 263 -4.14 12.55 4.12
C THR A 263 -4.46 14.01 4.44
N GLY A 264 -5.22 14.27 5.52
CA GLY A 264 -5.73 15.60 5.88
C GLY A 264 -6.95 16.05 5.06
N ILE A 265 -7.15 15.48 3.86
CA ILE A 265 -8.15 15.97 2.91
C ILE A 265 -9.60 15.65 3.28
N LEU A 266 -9.85 14.51 3.95
CA LEU A 266 -11.21 14.12 4.33
C LEU A 266 -11.68 14.72 5.65
N GLN A 267 -10.83 15.47 6.37
CA GLN A 267 -11.19 16.14 7.62
C GLN A 267 -11.74 17.55 7.38
N GLU A 268 -12.70 17.70 6.47
CA GLU A 268 -13.45 18.95 6.32
C GLU A 268 -14.38 19.11 7.53
N GLY A 269 -13.91 19.79 8.59
CA GLY A 269 -14.78 20.21 9.71
C GLY A 269 -14.18 20.18 11.11
N LYS A 270 -12.96 19.66 11.32
CA LYS A 270 -12.26 19.83 12.61
C LYS A 270 -11.44 21.12 12.71
N GLY A 271 -11.38 21.89 11.62
CA GLY A 271 -11.00 23.29 11.63
C GLY A 271 -12.19 24.20 11.95
N GLU A 272 -13.00 23.89 12.96
CA GLU A 272 -13.61 25.01 13.69
C GLU A 272 -12.43 25.85 14.17
N LYS A 273 -12.35 27.08 13.67
CA LYS A 273 -11.45 28.12 14.14
C LYS A 273 -11.64 28.31 15.64
N GLN A 274 -11.08 27.43 16.47
CA GLN A 274 -10.92 27.70 17.88
C GLN A 274 -9.91 28.84 17.95
N GLY A 275 -10.39 29.96 18.48
CA GLY A 275 -9.78 31.27 18.30
C GLY A 275 -8.34 31.32 18.79
N GLY A 276 -7.49 31.85 17.93
CA GLY A 276 -6.08 32.11 18.14
C GLY A 276 -5.44 32.23 16.77
N GLU A 277 -5.12 33.45 16.35
CA GLU A 277 -4.41 33.73 15.09
C GLU A 277 -2.97 33.22 15.18
N ASP A 278 -2.77 31.90 15.18
CA ASP A 278 -1.44 31.33 15.00
C ASP A 278 -1.19 31.16 13.50
N PHE A 279 -0.38 32.07 12.94
CA PHE A 279 -0.06 32.14 11.51
C PHE A 279 0.51 30.83 10.96
N TRP A 280 1.03 29.95 11.84
CA TRP A 280 1.62 28.66 11.51
C TRP A 280 0.71 27.45 11.74
N ALA A 281 -0.57 27.61 12.13
CA ALA A 281 -1.46 26.47 12.34
C ALA A 281 -1.59 25.54 11.10
N TRP A 282 -1.40 26.09 9.89
CA TRP A 282 -1.38 25.31 8.65
C TRP A 282 -0.14 24.41 8.50
N THR A 283 0.98 24.69 9.19
CA THR A 283 2.17 23.82 9.12
C THR A 283 1.96 22.52 9.87
N GLU A 284 1.27 22.54 11.01
CA GLU A 284 0.92 21.31 11.73
C GLU A 284 -0.02 20.41 10.92
N GLU A 285 -0.90 21.00 10.10
CA GLU A 285 -1.78 20.27 9.18
C GLU A 285 -0.99 19.72 7.98
N ALA A 286 -0.03 20.49 7.45
CA ALA A 286 0.86 20.05 6.38
C ALA A 286 1.82 18.93 6.81
N GLU A 287 2.27 18.92 8.08
CA GLU A 287 3.14 17.89 8.64
C GLU A 287 2.48 16.51 8.80
N ARG A 288 1.15 16.46 8.79
CA ARG A 288 0.38 15.20 8.93
C ARG A 288 0.08 14.51 7.60
N GLY A 289 0.30 15.20 6.48
CA GLY A 289 0.01 14.70 5.14
C GLY A 289 1.01 13.67 4.61
N PRO A 290 0.74 13.11 3.42
CA PRO A 290 1.66 12.19 2.75
C PRO A 290 2.99 12.89 2.43
N GLN A 291 4.10 12.24 2.77
CA GLN A 291 5.44 12.82 2.63
C GLN A 291 6.45 11.83 2.05
N THR A 292 7.31 12.32 1.17
CA THR A 292 8.49 11.58 0.69
C THR A 292 9.62 11.72 1.72
N THR A 293 9.94 10.64 2.41
CA THR A 293 11.03 10.60 3.40
C THR A 293 12.36 10.14 2.80
N TRP A 294 12.35 9.66 1.55
CA TRP A 294 13.54 9.19 0.87
C TRP A 294 13.65 9.69 -0.59
N PRO A 295 14.11 10.94 -0.81
CA PRO A 295 14.21 11.52 -2.16
C PRO A 295 15.08 10.72 -3.14
N LEU A 296 16.09 10.00 -2.64
CA LEU A 296 16.93 9.12 -3.46
C LEU A 296 16.11 7.98 -4.08
N GLY A 297 15.14 7.42 -3.35
CA GLY A 297 14.23 6.38 -3.85
C GLY A 297 13.43 6.83 -5.07
N GLU A 298 12.95 8.08 -5.04
CA GLU A 298 12.21 8.68 -6.17
C GLU A 298 13.08 8.79 -7.43
N VAL A 299 14.33 9.26 -7.25
CA VAL A 299 15.30 9.36 -8.36
C VAL A 299 15.62 7.98 -8.94
N LEU A 300 15.83 6.97 -8.08
CA LEU A 300 16.14 5.60 -8.50
C LEU A 300 14.96 4.95 -9.22
N THR A 301 13.75 5.17 -8.73
CA THR A 301 12.52 4.69 -9.34
C THR A 301 12.32 5.35 -10.71
N GLY A 302 12.49 6.66 -10.82
CA GLY A 302 12.43 7.36 -12.12
C GLY A 302 13.50 6.89 -13.12
N ARG A 303 14.71 6.57 -12.63
CA ARG A 303 15.80 6.02 -13.47
C ARG A 303 15.55 4.61 -13.99
N HIS A 304 14.52 3.91 -13.49
CA HIS A 304 14.16 2.59 -14.01
C HIS A 304 14.00 2.62 -15.54
N ASP A 305 13.30 3.62 -16.08
CA ASP A 305 13.05 3.73 -17.52
C ASP A 305 14.32 3.99 -18.37
N LEU A 306 15.40 4.47 -17.74
CA LEU A 306 16.67 4.76 -18.40
C LEU A 306 17.63 3.56 -18.42
N GLN A 307 17.25 2.45 -17.80
CA GLN A 307 18.10 1.26 -17.77
C GLN A 307 18.14 0.58 -19.15
N HIS A 308 19.37 0.29 -19.61
CA HIS A 308 19.61 -0.34 -20.91
C HIS A 308 19.04 -1.78 -21.00
N SER A 309 19.20 -2.56 -19.94
CA SER A 309 18.56 -3.87 -19.75
C SER A 309 17.65 -3.78 -18.53
N ARG A 310 16.47 -4.38 -18.58
CA ARG A 310 15.45 -4.35 -17.50
C ARG A 310 14.79 -5.71 -17.36
N ILE A 311 14.59 -6.16 -16.13
CA ILE A 311 13.83 -7.38 -15.81
C ILE A 311 12.40 -7.01 -15.36
N PHE A 312 12.22 -5.84 -14.76
CA PHE A 312 10.91 -5.38 -14.29
C PHE A 312 10.26 -4.37 -15.25
N ASN A 313 8.94 -4.26 -15.13
CA ASN A 313 8.13 -3.31 -15.89
C ASN A 313 7.67 -2.15 -14.99
N SER A 314 8.49 -1.82 -13.98
CA SER A 314 8.28 -0.68 -13.09
C SER A 314 8.00 0.59 -13.90
#